data_AF-A0A7S0MLE3-F1
#
_entry.id   AF-A0A7S0MLE3-F1
#
_cell.length_a   1.000
_cell.length_b   1.000
_cell.length_c   1.000
_cell.angle_alpha   90.00
_cell.angle_beta   90.00
_cell.angle_gamma   90.00
#
_symmetry.space_group_name_H-M   'P 1'
#
loop_
_entity.id
_entity.type
_entity.pdbx_description
1 polymer ?
#
loop_
_entity_poly.entity_id
_entity_poly.type
_entity_poly.pdbx_seq_one_letter_code
_entity_poly.pdbx_strand_id
1 'polypeptide(L)'
;PVAMKSDRTPMHSPLSAKTPVGTVESPIKVGNNCNGRSDSPKVSCDQQALKHGHGEKQQSNKIDKLANQIFVGGIPLKTSPQRFREWADETWPGLVTGVRLICTFEKAIPAKRSDAKDTAMASKPRGFGFVTFISADAASHAVQNQ
;
A
#
# COMPACT_ATOMS: atom_id res chain seq x y z
N PRO A 1 39.27 4.04 61.21
CA PRO A 1 37.92 3.45 61.45
C PRO A 1 36.87 4.17 60.57
N VAL A 2 36.16 3.58 59.62
CA VAL A 2 35.79 2.18 59.37
C VAL A 2 35.70 2.01 57.85
N ALA A 3 36.14 0.86 57.34
CA ALA A 3 35.91 0.42 55.98
C ALA A 3 34.41 0.19 55.72
N MET A 4 33.96 0.22 54.46
CA MET A 4 33.27 -0.92 53.85
C MET A 4 32.96 -0.66 52.37
N LYS A 5 33.61 -1.47 51.53
CA LYS A 5 33.18 -1.81 50.17
C LYS A 5 31.86 -2.57 50.24
N SER A 6 30.95 -2.37 49.29
CA SER A 6 29.98 -3.40 48.91
C SER A 6 29.56 -3.23 47.45
N ASP A 7 30.28 -4.00 46.65
CA ASP A 7 29.92 -4.48 45.32
C ASP A 7 28.61 -5.29 45.40
N ARG A 8 27.65 -5.04 44.51
CA ARG A 8 26.54 -5.95 44.19
C ARG A 8 25.84 -5.50 42.90
N THR A 9 26.34 -6.01 41.78
CA THR A 9 25.59 -6.13 40.53
C THR A 9 24.39 -7.08 40.69
N PRO A 10 23.17 -6.72 40.26
CA PRO A 10 22.11 -7.69 40.04
C PRO A 10 22.14 -8.22 38.59
N MET A 11 22.27 -9.55 38.55
CA MET A 11 22.11 -10.53 37.49
C MET A 11 21.17 -10.14 36.33
N HIS A 12 21.70 -10.24 35.11
CA HIS A 12 20.93 -10.34 33.86
C HIS A 12 20.06 -11.61 33.86
N SER A 13 18.76 -11.44 33.64
CA SER A 13 17.87 -12.54 33.27
C SER A 13 17.92 -12.76 31.75
N PRO A 14 18.13 -13.98 31.25
CA PRO A 14 18.02 -14.27 29.82
C PRO A 14 16.54 -14.30 29.40
N LEU A 15 16.21 -13.44 28.43
CA LEU A 15 14.97 -13.41 27.68
C LEU A 15 14.75 -14.76 26.97
N SER A 16 13.75 -15.52 27.41
CA SER A 16 13.25 -16.68 26.68
C SER A 16 12.13 -16.23 25.74
N ALA A 17 12.51 -15.74 24.56
CA ALA A 17 11.58 -15.41 23.48
C ALA A 17 11.38 -16.64 22.60
N LYS A 18 10.27 -17.36 22.82
CA LYS A 18 9.73 -18.29 21.83
C LYS A 18 8.91 -17.50 20.81
N THR A 19 9.50 -17.16 19.68
CA THR A 19 8.77 -16.68 18.51
C THR A 19 8.30 -17.90 17.69
N PRO A 20 6.99 -18.08 17.44
CA PRO A 20 6.54 -19.13 16.55
C PRO A 20 6.93 -18.85 15.10
N VAL A 21 7.35 -19.93 14.45
CA VAL A 21 7.72 -20.09 13.05
C VAL A 21 6.83 -19.28 12.11
N GLY A 22 7.48 -18.41 11.35
CA GLY A 22 6.88 -17.54 10.36
C GLY A 22 6.19 -18.31 9.25
N THR A 23 4.94 -17.95 9.01
CA THR A 23 4.35 -18.09 7.68
C THR A 23 5.16 -17.20 6.75
N VAL A 24 5.79 -17.79 5.74
CA VAL A 24 6.47 -17.06 4.67
C VAL A 24 5.43 -16.22 3.92
N GLU A 25 5.20 -14.99 4.38
CA GLU A 25 4.46 -14.01 3.61
C GLU A 25 5.32 -13.60 2.42
N SER A 26 4.80 -13.81 1.21
CA SER A 26 5.43 -13.34 -0.01
C SER A 26 5.70 -11.84 0.10
N PRO A 27 6.88 -11.35 -0.28
CA PRO A 27 7.20 -9.93 -0.19
C PRO A 27 6.22 -9.12 -1.04
N ILE A 28 5.60 -8.13 -0.41
CA ILE A 28 4.78 -7.12 -1.08
C ILE A 28 5.70 -6.37 -2.05
N LYS A 29 5.31 -6.30 -3.32
CA LYS A 29 6.10 -5.63 -4.35
C LYS A 29 5.56 -4.22 -4.58
N VAL A 30 6.37 -3.22 -4.31
CA VAL A 30 6.08 -1.84 -4.72
C VAL A 30 6.42 -1.71 -6.19
N GLY A 31 5.44 -1.26 -6.99
CA GLY A 31 5.62 -1.05 -8.42
C GLY A 31 5.58 0.44 -8.73
N ASN A 32 6.45 0.90 -9.61
CA ASN A 32 6.35 2.25 -10.16
C ASN A 32 4.99 2.42 -10.84
N ASN A 33 4.33 3.54 -10.58
CA ASN A 33 3.18 3.98 -11.34
C ASN A 33 3.66 4.28 -12.79
N CYS A 34 3.52 3.30 -13.67
CA CYS A 34 3.80 3.47 -15.09
C CYS A 34 2.68 4.27 -15.76
N ASN A 35 2.78 5.60 -15.65
CA ASN A 35 2.21 6.49 -16.65
C ASN A 35 2.98 6.27 -17.97
N GLY A 36 2.48 5.35 -18.80
CA GLY A 36 3.09 5.06 -20.10
C GLY A 36 2.69 3.71 -20.68
N ARG A 37 1.40 3.51 -21.00
CA ARG A 37 0.97 2.51 -21.98
C ARG A 37 0.18 3.19 -23.09
N SER A 38 0.94 3.82 -23.99
CA SER A 38 0.52 4.08 -25.37
C SER A 38 1.64 3.59 -26.27
N ASP A 39 1.64 2.29 -26.61
CA ASP A 39 2.28 1.70 -27.79
C ASP A 39 1.82 0.22 -27.86
N SER A 40 1.18 -0.30 -28.91
CA SER A 40 1.05 0.14 -30.30
C SER A 40 -0.31 -0.32 -30.85
N PRO A 41 -0.78 0.28 -31.96
CA PRO A 41 -0.66 -0.49 -33.20
C PRO A 41 0.21 0.23 -34.23
N LYS A 42 1.04 -0.55 -34.92
CA LYS A 42 1.81 -0.16 -36.10
C LYS A 42 0.89 0.46 -37.16
N VAL A 43 1.01 1.75 -37.45
CA VAL A 43 0.78 2.28 -38.79
C VAL A 43 1.73 3.46 -39.05
N SER A 44 2.41 3.32 -40.17
CA SER A 44 3.33 4.23 -40.85
C SER A 44 2.71 5.61 -41.15
N CYS A 45 3.59 6.62 -41.18
CA CYS A 45 3.63 7.77 -42.10
C CYS A 45 2.28 8.29 -42.65
N ASP A 46 1.83 9.46 -42.19
CA ASP A 46 1.94 10.68 -42.99
C ASP A 46 1.45 11.91 -42.21
N GLN A 47 2.09 13.05 -42.48
CA GLN A 47 1.66 14.36 -42.01
C GLN A 47 0.28 14.68 -42.59
N GLN A 48 -0.65 15.20 -41.77
CA GLN A 48 -1.51 16.32 -42.17
C GLN A 48 -2.39 16.86 -41.03
N ALA A 49 -2.51 18.19 -41.08
CA ALA A 49 -3.67 19.00 -40.70
C ALA A 49 -3.92 19.34 -39.21
N LEU A 50 -3.37 20.49 -38.82
CA LEU A 50 -4.06 21.68 -38.30
C LEU A 50 -5.48 21.54 -37.68
N LYS A 51 -5.54 22.09 -36.46
CA LYS A 51 -6.63 22.91 -35.86
C LYS A 51 -7.85 22.21 -35.26
N HIS A 52 -8.41 22.93 -34.27
CA HIS A 52 -9.53 22.64 -33.37
C HIS A 52 -9.10 21.83 -32.13
N GLY A 53 -9.21 22.29 -30.89
CA GLY A 53 -9.89 23.44 -30.31
C GLY A 53 -10.11 23.11 -28.82
N HIS A 54 -9.76 24.05 -27.94
CA HIS A 54 -10.24 24.23 -26.56
C HIS A 54 -10.78 23.01 -25.78
N GLY A 55 -9.96 22.47 -24.89
CA GLY A 55 -10.37 21.56 -23.82
C GLY A 55 -9.36 21.45 -22.68
N GLU A 56 -8.48 22.44 -22.50
CA GLU A 56 -7.41 22.43 -21.52
C GLU A 56 -7.78 23.44 -20.42
N LYS A 57 -8.39 22.98 -19.32
CA LYS A 57 -8.51 23.65 -18.01
C LYS A 57 -9.52 22.90 -17.12
N GLN A 58 -9.21 21.66 -16.74
CA GLN A 58 -9.82 21.02 -15.56
C GLN A 58 -9.12 19.72 -15.10
N GLN A 59 -8.13 19.22 -15.85
CA GLN A 59 -7.40 17.99 -15.52
C GLN A 59 -6.17 18.19 -14.60
N SER A 60 -5.58 19.38 -14.51
CA SER A 60 -4.34 19.60 -13.75
C SER A 60 -4.48 19.21 -12.27
N ASN A 61 -5.57 19.64 -11.62
CA ASN A 61 -5.82 19.36 -10.19
C ASN A 61 -5.97 17.87 -9.84
N LYS A 62 -6.28 16.99 -10.81
CA LYS A 62 -6.39 15.55 -10.55
C LYS A 62 -5.04 14.83 -10.71
N ILE A 63 -4.18 15.33 -11.61
CA ILE A 63 -2.86 14.76 -11.85
C ILE A 63 -1.97 14.97 -10.61
N ASP A 64 -2.05 16.14 -10.00
CA ASP A 64 -1.26 16.46 -8.80
C ASP A 64 -1.58 15.55 -7.61
N LYS A 65 -2.86 15.15 -7.45
CA LYS A 65 -3.26 14.22 -6.38
C LYS A 65 -2.72 12.81 -6.57
N LEU A 66 -2.47 12.40 -7.82
CA LEU A 66 -1.90 11.09 -8.13
C LEU A 66 -0.37 11.10 -8.03
N ALA A 67 0.28 12.27 -8.17
CA ALA A 67 1.72 12.41 -8.01
C ALA A 67 2.20 12.06 -6.59
N ASN A 68 1.35 12.27 -5.58
CA ASN A 68 1.64 11.92 -4.19
C ASN A 68 1.27 10.46 -3.86
N GLN A 69 0.87 9.64 -4.84
CA GLN A 69 0.34 8.31 -4.58
C GLN A 69 1.14 7.24 -5.34
N ILE A 70 1.47 6.15 -4.65
CA ILE A 70 2.12 4.98 -5.25
C ILE A 70 1.16 3.80 -5.30
N PHE A 71 1.36 2.94 -6.29
CA PHE A 71 0.69 1.65 -6.39
C PHE A 71 1.49 0.57 -5.66
N VAL A 72 0.81 -0.22 -4.84
CA VAL A 72 1.41 -1.34 -4.12
C VAL A 72 0.69 -2.63 -4.51
N GLY A 73 1.43 -3.58 -5.08
CA GLY A 73 0.92 -4.87 -5.53
C GLY A 73 1.47 -6.04 -4.71
N GLY A 74 0.94 -7.24 -4.96
CA GLY A 74 1.40 -8.46 -4.27
C GLY A 74 0.98 -8.52 -2.80
N ILE A 75 -0.08 -7.80 -2.42
CA ILE A 75 -0.61 -7.81 -1.06
C ILE A 75 -1.34 -9.15 -0.83
N PRO A 76 -1.09 -9.87 0.27
CA PRO A 76 -1.80 -11.11 0.58
C PRO A 76 -3.32 -10.89 0.62
N LEU A 77 -4.10 -11.83 0.08
CA LEU A 77 -5.57 -11.73 0.02
C LEU A 77 -6.26 -11.81 1.39
N LYS A 78 -5.53 -12.16 2.44
CA LYS A 78 -5.99 -12.16 3.84
C LYS A 78 -5.67 -10.84 4.57
N THR A 79 -5.00 -9.90 3.92
CA THR A 79 -4.58 -8.64 4.54
C THR A 79 -5.78 -7.76 4.79
N SER A 80 -5.97 -7.33 6.04
CA SER A 80 -6.99 -6.35 6.39
C SER A 80 -6.54 -4.94 6.01
N PRO A 81 -7.48 -4.00 5.77
CA PRO A 81 -7.13 -2.61 5.53
C PRO A 81 -6.29 -1.99 6.65
N GLN A 82 -6.56 -2.38 7.91
CA GLN A 82 -5.78 -1.93 9.07
C GLN A 82 -4.34 -2.45 9.01
N ARG A 83 -4.14 -3.75 8.74
CA ARG A 83 -2.79 -4.31 8.65
C ARG A 83 -2.00 -3.70 7.49
N PHE A 84 -2.66 -3.42 6.36
CA PHE A 84 -2.04 -2.73 5.23
C PHE A 84 -1.62 -1.29 5.59
N ARG A 85 -2.41 -0.59 6.41
CA ARG A 85 -2.05 0.73 6.93
C ARG A 85 -0.83 0.67 7.85
N GLU A 86 -0.85 -0.24 8.82
CA GLU A 86 0.28 -0.44 9.74
C GLU A 86 1.58 -0.74 8.98
N TRP A 87 1.53 -1.64 7.99
CA TRP A 87 2.67 -1.93 7.12
C TRP A 87 3.19 -0.69 6.39
N ALA A 88 2.31 0.16 5.86
CA ALA A 88 2.71 1.37 5.16
C ALA A 88 3.37 2.39 6.12
N ASP A 89 2.83 2.55 7.33
CA ASP A 89 3.40 3.44 8.35
C ASP A 89 4.75 2.90 8.89
N GLU A 90 4.90 1.58 9.02
CA GLU A 90 6.17 0.91 9.37
C GLU A 90 7.23 1.08 8.26
N THR A 91 6.82 0.99 7.00
CA THR A 91 7.72 1.07 5.84
C THR A 91 8.17 2.51 5.56
N TRP A 92 7.28 3.50 5.72
CA TRP A 92 7.55 4.91 5.45
C TRP A 92 7.13 5.81 6.63
N PRO A 93 7.88 5.77 7.74
CA PRO A 93 7.49 6.45 8.98
C PRO A 93 7.40 7.97 8.78
N GLY A 94 6.24 8.54 9.13
CA GLY A 94 5.98 9.98 9.07
C GLY A 94 5.74 10.56 7.67
N LEU A 95 5.76 9.73 6.62
CA LEU A 95 5.58 10.18 5.23
C LEU A 95 4.19 9.85 4.66
N VAL A 96 3.48 8.89 5.25
CA VAL A 96 2.17 8.42 4.77
C VAL A 96 1.04 9.30 5.31
N THR A 97 0.21 9.83 4.40
CA THR A 97 -1.00 10.61 4.74
C THR A 97 -2.28 9.80 4.60
N GLY A 98 -2.29 8.79 3.72
CA GLY A 98 -3.47 7.98 3.46
C GLY A 98 -3.13 6.64 2.86
N VAL A 99 -3.98 5.64 3.13
CA VAL A 99 -3.84 4.28 2.59
C VAL A 99 -5.19 3.79 2.12
N ARG A 100 -5.21 3.18 0.93
CA ARG A 100 -6.42 2.63 0.32
C ARG A 100 -6.14 1.22 -0.17
N LEU A 101 -6.62 0.22 0.55
CA LEU A 101 -6.65 -1.16 0.06
C LEU A 101 -7.83 -1.32 -0.90
N ILE A 102 -7.59 -1.88 -2.09
CA ILE A 102 -8.68 -2.13 -3.04
C ILE A 102 -9.29 -3.50 -2.72
N CYS A 103 -10.56 -3.48 -2.32
CA CYS A 103 -11.36 -4.67 -2.07
C CYS A 103 -12.42 -4.82 -3.17
N THR A 104 -12.69 -6.06 -3.58
CA THR A 104 -13.86 -6.39 -4.39
C THR A 104 -14.99 -6.76 -3.45
N PHE A 105 -16.17 -6.21 -3.73
CA PHE A 105 -17.39 -6.73 -3.13
C PHE A 105 -17.77 -7.98 -3.91
N GLU A 106 -17.50 -9.15 -3.32
CA GLU A 106 -18.09 -10.36 -3.83
C GLU A 106 -19.58 -10.30 -3.46
N LYS A 107 -20.48 -10.35 -4.45
CA LYS A 107 -21.90 -10.48 -4.17
C LYS A 107 -22.04 -11.75 -3.36
N ALA A 108 -22.32 -11.63 -2.07
CA ALA A 108 -22.65 -12.77 -1.25
C ALA A 108 -23.85 -13.44 -1.93
N ILE A 109 -23.62 -14.61 -2.54
CA ILE A 109 -24.73 -15.42 -3.04
C ILE A 109 -25.55 -15.72 -1.79
N PRO A 110 -26.82 -15.27 -1.70
CA PRO A 110 -27.61 -15.53 -0.52
C PRO A 110 -27.66 -17.04 -0.38
N ALA A 111 -27.04 -17.56 0.68
CA ALA A 111 -27.13 -18.96 1.00
C ALA A 111 -28.63 -19.25 1.11
N LYS A 112 -29.14 -20.15 0.25
CA LYS A 112 -30.55 -20.53 0.20
C LYS A 112 -30.97 -21.23 1.51
N ARG A 113 -31.04 -20.52 2.64
CA ARG A 113 -31.73 -20.94 3.86
C ARG A 113 -32.25 -19.69 4.58
N SER A 114 -33.51 -19.77 4.95
CA SER A 114 -34.49 -18.72 5.19
C SER A 114 -34.28 -17.82 6.41
N ASP A 115 -33.19 -17.95 7.17
CA ASP A 115 -33.17 -17.41 8.54
C ASP A 115 -31.96 -16.49 8.84
N ALA A 116 -31.13 -16.15 7.83
CA ALA A 116 -29.95 -15.32 8.02
C ALA A 116 -30.24 -13.83 7.78
N LYS A 117 -30.86 -13.19 8.77
CA LYS A 117 -30.86 -11.73 8.93
C LYS A 117 -29.40 -11.30 9.16
N ASP A 118 -28.89 -10.36 8.36
CA ASP A 118 -27.50 -9.85 8.36
C ASP A 118 -26.43 -10.70 7.64
N THR A 119 -26.61 -10.90 6.34
CA THR A 119 -25.47 -11.30 5.49
C THR A 119 -24.62 -10.05 5.20
N ALA A 120 -23.66 -9.76 6.08
CA ALA A 120 -22.68 -8.70 5.85
C ALA A 120 -21.92 -8.97 4.54
N MET A 121 -21.87 -7.97 3.65
CA MET A 121 -21.09 -8.04 2.41
C MET A 121 -19.62 -8.25 2.76
N ALA A 122 -19.10 -9.46 2.57
CA ALA A 122 -17.69 -9.74 2.78
C ALA A 122 -16.87 -9.08 1.65
N SER A 123 -16.13 -8.02 1.98
CA SER A 123 -15.21 -7.40 1.03
C SER A 123 -13.90 -8.21 0.99
N LYS A 124 -13.56 -8.78 -0.18
CA LYS A 124 -12.32 -9.54 -0.37
C LYS A 124 -11.22 -8.64 -0.94
N PRO A 125 -10.00 -8.59 -0.37
CA PRO A 125 -8.90 -7.81 -0.95
C PRO A 125 -8.59 -8.26 -2.38
N ARG A 126 -8.27 -7.31 -3.26
CA ARG A 126 -7.87 -7.57 -4.65
C ARG A 126 -6.38 -7.92 -4.78
N GLY A 127 -5.62 -7.79 -3.70
CA GLY A 127 -4.17 -8.00 -3.66
C GLY A 127 -3.33 -6.80 -4.09
N PHE A 128 -3.94 -5.61 -4.15
CA PHE A 128 -3.24 -4.36 -4.36
C PHE A 128 -3.94 -3.19 -3.66
N GLY A 129 -3.19 -2.11 -3.47
CA GLY A 129 -3.66 -0.88 -2.84
C GLY A 129 -2.84 0.32 -3.27
N PHE A 130 -3.18 1.46 -2.70
CA PHE A 130 -2.49 2.71 -2.92
C PHE A 130 -2.06 3.32 -1.59
N VAL A 131 -0.88 3.93 -1.58
CA VAL A 131 -0.34 4.68 -0.44
C VAL A 131 -0.13 6.12 -0.89
N THR A 132 -0.73 7.06 -0.18
CA THR A 132 -0.62 8.50 -0.41
C THR A 132 0.38 9.08 0.58
N PHE A 133 1.31 9.89 0.05
CA PHE A 133 2.38 10.53 0.77
C PHE A 133 2.08 12.01 1.03
N ILE A 134 2.87 12.62 1.90
CA ILE A 134 2.84 14.07 2.15
C ILE A 134 3.22 14.89 0.90
N SER A 135 4.08 14.35 0.03
CA SER A 135 4.60 15.02 -1.17
C SER A 135 4.96 14.03 -2.28
N ALA A 136 5.02 14.52 -3.52
CA ALA A 136 5.42 13.73 -4.69
C ALA A 136 6.89 13.32 -4.64
N ASP A 137 7.73 14.14 -4.00
CA ASP A 137 9.13 13.84 -3.75
C ASP A 137 9.28 12.63 -2.83
N ALA A 138 8.55 12.61 -1.70
CA ALA A 138 8.52 11.45 -0.79
C ALA A 138 8.03 10.17 -1.48
N ALA A 139 7.02 10.28 -2.35
CA ALA A 139 6.54 9.16 -3.16
C ALA A 139 7.62 8.66 -4.15
N SER A 140 8.38 9.56 -4.76
CA SER A 140 9.46 9.21 -5.70
C SER A 140 10.63 8.53 -4.98
N HIS A 141 11.03 9.05 -3.82
CA HIS A 141 12.04 8.45 -2.96
C HIS A 141 11.62 7.08 -2.43
N ALA A 142 10.35 6.89 -2.09
CA ALA A 142 9.81 5.62 -1.63
C ALA A 142 9.92 4.50 -2.67
N VAL A 143 9.83 4.84 -3.96
CA VAL A 143 9.90 3.91 -5.07
C VAL A 143 11.34 3.59 -5.47
N GLN A 144 12.25 4.57 -5.38
CA GLN A 144 13.65 4.39 -5.75
C GLN A 144 14.47 3.58 -4.72
N ASN A 145 14.04 3.56 -3.45
CA ASN A 145 14.77 2.93 -2.34
C ASN A 145 14.15 1.58 -1.90
N GLN A 146 13.50 0.86 -2.82
CA GLN A 146 12.94 -0.49 -2.59
C GLN A 146 13.92 -1.61 -2.96
#